data_AF-A0A349JTU7-F1
#
_entry.id   AF-A0A349JTU7-F1
#
_cell.length_a   1.000
_cell.length_b   1.000
_cell.length_c   1.000
_cell.angle_alpha   90.00
_cell.angle_beta   90.00
_cell.angle_gamma   90.00
#
_symmetry.space_group_name_H-M   'P 1'
#
loop_
_entity.id
_entity.type
_entity.pdbx_description
1 polymer ?
#
loop_
_entity_poly.entity_id
_entity_poly.type
_entity_poly.pdbx_seq_one_letter_code
_entity_poly.pdbx_strand_id
1 'polypeptide(L)'
;MIITKKALPRRTFLKSVQGMLALPLLDAMIPAATPLAKTAAGPVPRLGFVFIPMGTDHPRWMPQGGEVLGELSPILSPLEAVKDQVTVVTNLELQNSYPGTHDTSNSGFLSAAFAKHTESSDYHLGTTADQVAAKQIGQETRLASLELSVDLNPLAGACNNGYACVYQNNLSWSSPTTPLPSEAHPRIVFERLFGEGGSLAEREASLRSRASL
;
A
#
# COMPACT_ATOMS: atom_id res chain seq x y z
N MET A 1 -12.25 48.20 43.46
CA MET A 1 -12.04 47.20 42.37
C MET A 1 -11.51 47.94 41.15
N ILE A 2 -10.26 47.70 40.75
CA ILE A 2 -9.66 48.37 39.58
C ILE A 2 -9.86 47.46 38.36
N ILE A 3 -10.69 47.91 37.41
CA ILE A 3 -10.87 47.24 36.12
C ILE A 3 -9.93 47.94 35.12
N THR A 4 -8.90 47.23 34.65
CA THR A 4 -7.79 47.82 33.88
C THR A 4 -8.08 48.06 32.39
N LYS A 5 -9.26 47.69 31.88
CA LYS A 5 -9.72 47.87 30.48
C LYS A 5 -8.66 47.57 29.39
N LYS A 6 -7.69 46.70 29.67
CA LYS A 6 -6.68 46.29 28.69
C LYS A 6 -7.31 45.29 27.72
N ALA A 7 -7.35 45.64 26.43
CA ALA A 7 -7.79 44.77 25.36
C ALA A 7 -6.66 44.61 24.34
N LEU A 8 -6.43 43.37 23.90
CA LEU A 8 -5.49 43.09 22.81
C LEU A 8 -6.07 43.61 21.49
N PRO A 9 -5.32 44.41 20.70
CA PRO A 9 -5.80 44.88 19.41
C PRO A 9 -6.08 43.69 18.47
N ARG A 10 -7.24 43.69 17.81
CA ARG A 10 -7.65 42.66 16.84
C ARG A 10 -6.56 42.33 15.81
N ARG A 11 -5.83 43.34 15.34
CA ARG A 11 -4.73 43.18 14.38
C ARG A 11 -3.54 42.42 14.97
N THR A 12 -3.22 42.63 16.25
CA THR A 12 -2.17 41.90 16.97
C THR A 12 -2.58 40.44 17.14
N PHE A 13 -3.82 40.19 17.55
CA PHE A 13 -4.37 38.84 17.67
C PHE A 13 -4.37 38.08 16.32
N LEU A 14 -4.81 38.72 15.24
CA LEU A 14 -4.84 38.10 13.91
C LEU A 14 -3.44 37.86 13.32
N LYS A 15 -2.46 38.73 13.61
CA LYS A 15 -1.05 38.50 13.22
C LYS A 15 -0.44 37.30 13.94
N SER A 16 -0.74 37.11 15.22
CA SER A 16 -0.25 35.94 15.97
C SER A 16 -0.94 34.64 15.55
N VAL A 17 -2.22 34.70 15.17
CA VAL A 17 -2.96 33.52 14.65
C VAL A 17 -2.41 33.06 13.29
N GLN A 18 -1.99 33.97 12.41
CA GLN A 18 -1.36 33.60 11.13
C GLN A 18 -0.04 32.83 11.31
N GLY A 19 0.78 33.18 12.30
CA GLY A 19 2.01 32.44 12.60
C GLY A 19 1.75 31.01 13.10
N MET A 20 0.67 30.80 13.86
CA MET A 20 0.30 29.48 14.39
C MET A 20 -0.23 28.52 13.31
N LEU A 21 -0.90 29.04 12.27
CA LEU A 21 -1.37 28.21 11.15
C LEU A 21 -0.24 27.80 10.19
N ALA A 22 0.88 28.51 10.20
CA ALA A 22 2.01 28.26 9.31
C ALA A 22 3.09 27.34 9.93
N LEU A 23 3.06 27.10 11.24
CA LEU A 23 4.07 26.31 11.94
C LEU A 23 3.55 24.88 12.18
N PRO A 24 4.23 23.84 11.64
CA PRO A 24 4.00 22.49 12.11
C PRO A 24 4.26 22.42 13.62
N LEU A 25 3.46 21.62 14.33
CA LEU A 25 3.60 21.44 15.77
C LEU A 25 5.04 20.97 16.05
N LEU A 26 5.84 21.79 16.74
CA LEU A 26 7.20 21.41 17.14
C LEU A 26 7.13 20.34 18.23
N ASP A 27 8.08 19.40 18.25
CA ASP A 27 8.13 18.33 19.26
C ASP A 27 8.09 18.86 20.71
N ALA A 28 8.63 20.05 20.95
CA ALA A 28 8.59 20.73 22.26
C ALA A 28 7.19 21.18 22.70
N MET A 29 6.21 21.18 21.80
CA MET A 29 4.80 21.53 22.07
C MET A 29 3.92 20.29 22.30
N ILE A 30 4.50 19.09 22.23
CA ILE A 30 3.85 17.84 22.60
C ILE A 30 4.03 17.65 24.12
N PRO A 31 2.95 17.53 24.91
CA PRO A 31 3.07 17.25 26.34
C PRO A 31 3.91 15.99 26.58
N ALA A 32 4.82 16.05 27.56
CA ALA A 32 5.68 14.92 27.89
C ALA A 32 4.84 13.64 28.14
N ALA A 33 5.31 12.50 27.63
CA ALA A 33 4.62 11.21 27.66
C ALA A 33 3.32 11.11 26.84
N THR A 34 3.04 12.03 25.91
CA THR A 34 2.00 11.81 24.90
C THR A 34 2.48 10.74 23.91
N PRO A 35 1.73 9.64 23.69
CA PRO A 35 2.07 8.66 22.67
C PRO A 35 2.14 9.35 21.29
N LEU A 36 3.21 9.16 20.53
CA LEU A 36 3.37 9.73 19.17
C LEU A 36 2.21 9.33 18.24
N ALA A 37 1.58 8.17 18.47
CA ALA A 37 0.36 7.75 17.77
C ALA A 37 -0.87 8.65 18.02
N LYS A 38 -0.82 9.56 19.00
CA LYS A 38 -1.87 10.54 19.33
C LYS A 38 -1.47 11.97 18.97
N THR A 39 -0.36 12.16 18.27
CA THR A 39 0.09 13.47 17.79
C THR A 39 0.00 13.51 16.27
N ALA A 40 -0.07 14.72 15.70
CA ALA A 40 0.00 14.91 14.24
C ALA A 40 1.35 14.49 13.62
N ALA A 41 2.28 13.98 14.42
CA ALA A 41 3.60 13.50 14.03
C ALA A 41 3.73 11.96 14.04
N GLY A 42 2.61 11.23 14.17
CA GLY A 42 2.59 9.77 14.07
C GLY A 42 3.12 9.32 12.69
N PRO A 43 3.94 8.26 12.61
CA PRO A 43 4.40 7.74 11.33
C PRO A 43 3.21 7.17 10.55
N VAL A 44 3.13 7.50 9.26
CA VAL A 44 2.11 6.93 8.37
C VAL A 44 2.32 5.42 8.25
N PRO A 45 1.35 4.58 8.66
CA PRO A 45 1.49 3.13 8.54
C PRO A 45 1.52 2.74 7.06
N ARG A 46 2.43 1.84 6.70
CA ARG A 46 2.53 1.29 5.35
C ARG A 46 2.42 -0.23 5.40
N LEU A 47 1.59 -0.77 4.52
CA LEU A 47 1.44 -2.20 4.31
C LEU A 47 1.84 -2.52 2.88
N GLY A 48 2.67 -3.55 2.70
CA GLY A 48 3.12 -3.99 1.39
C GLY A 48 2.98 -5.50 1.26
N PHE A 49 2.54 -5.93 0.08
CA PHE A 49 2.48 -7.33 -0.31
C PHE A 49 3.38 -7.52 -1.52
N VAL A 50 4.26 -8.51 -1.47
CA VAL A 50 5.13 -8.87 -2.59
C VAL A 50 4.81 -10.29 -2.98
N PHE A 51 4.35 -10.45 -4.21
CA PHE A 51 4.04 -11.75 -4.77
C PHE A 51 5.19 -12.21 -5.66
N ILE A 52 5.58 -13.47 -5.51
CA ILE A 52 6.62 -14.09 -6.32
C ILE A 52 5.98 -15.27 -7.03
N PRO A 53 5.77 -15.16 -8.36
CA PRO A 53 5.02 -16.15 -9.11
C PRO A 53 5.77 -17.48 -9.24
N MET A 54 5.17 -18.41 -9.97
CA MET A 54 5.76 -19.71 -10.29
C MET A 54 7.19 -19.56 -10.84
N GLY A 55 8.08 -20.48 -10.44
CA GLY A 55 9.50 -20.46 -10.79
C GLY A 55 10.44 -20.02 -9.66
N THR A 56 9.94 -19.77 -8.45
CA THR A 56 10.79 -19.44 -7.30
C THR A 56 11.58 -20.65 -6.80
N ASP A 57 12.83 -20.41 -6.40
CA ASP A 57 13.71 -21.41 -5.76
C ASP A 57 13.36 -21.52 -4.26
N HIS A 58 12.28 -22.26 -3.96
CA HIS A 58 11.73 -22.40 -2.61
C HIS A 58 12.76 -22.78 -1.53
N PRO A 59 13.66 -23.77 -1.76
CA PRO A 59 14.70 -24.10 -0.78
C PRO A 59 15.58 -22.93 -0.34
N ARG A 60 15.80 -21.93 -1.19
CA ARG A 60 16.60 -20.73 -0.87
C ARG A 60 15.83 -19.62 -0.17
N TRP A 61 14.50 -19.75 -0.06
CA TRP A 61 13.66 -18.88 0.76
C TRP A 61 13.58 -19.35 2.20
N MET A 62 13.57 -20.67 2.42
CA MET A 62 13.30 -21.25 3.73
C MET A 62 14.53 -21.17 4.66
N PRO A 63 14.49 -20.37 5.73
CA PRO A 63 15.52 -20.40 6.76
C PRO A 63 15.52 -21.76 7.48
N GLN A 64 16.68 -22.20 7.93
CA GLN A 64 16.82 -23.42 8.72
C GLN A 64 16.68 -23.08 10.21
N GLY A 65 16.04 -23.96 10.99
CA GLY A 65 15.91 -23.77 12.44
C GLY A 65 14.51 -24.04 12.99
N GLY A 66 14.30 -23.64 14.26
CA GLY A 66 13.05 -23.80 15.01
C GLY A 66 12.26 -22.51 15.17
N GLU A 67 11.57 -22.34 16.30
CA GLU A 67 10.63 -21.22 16.57
C GLU A 67 11.27 -19.82 16.51
N VAL A 68 12.58 -19.72 16.70
CA VAL A 68 13.34 -18.47 16.62
C VAL A 68 14.19 -18.47 15.36
N LEU A 69 14.08 -17.38 14.58
CA LEU A 69 14.79 -17.20 13.32
C LEU A 69 16.30 -17.08 13.59
N GLY A 70 17.05 -18.12 13.22
CA GLY A 70 18.50 -18.18 13.42
C GLY A 70 19.28 -17.46 12.30
N GLU A 71 19.79 -18.25 11.36
CA GLU A 71 20.44 -17.75 10.15
C GLU A 71 19.41 -17.55 9.04
N LEU A 72 19.45 -16.38 8.39
CA LEU A 72 18.61 -16.11 7.24
C LEU A 72 19.08 -16.91 6.02
N SER A 73 18.12 -17.40 5.23
CA SER A 73 18.40 -18.05 3.96
C SER A 73 19.04 -17.07 2.97
N PRO A 74 19.73 -17.52 1.90
CA PRO A 74 20.43 -16.63 0.98
C PRO A 74 19.56 -15.51 0.41
N ILE A 75 18.29 -15.79 0.11
CA ILE A 75 17.37 -14.80 -0.43
C ILE A 75 16.90 -13.80 0.64
N LEU A 76 16.79 -14.25 1.90
CA LEU A 76 16.43 -13.39 3.03
C LEU A 76 17.62 -12.64 3.62
N SER A 77 18.86 -12.98 3.28
CA SER A 77 20.09 -12.37 3.82
C SER A 77 20.13 -10.83 3.79
N PRO A 78 19.51 -10.10 2.83
CA PRO A 78 19.46 -8.63 2.89
C PRO A 78 18.67 -8.08 4.08
N LEU A 79 17.86 -8.89 4.76
CA LEU A 79 17.06 -8.50 5.92
C LEU A 79 17.80 -8.66 7.26
N GLU A 80 19.08 -9.05 7.27
CA GLU A 80 19.82 -9.35 8.51
C GLU A 80 19.80 -8.17 9.51
N ALA A 81 19.89 -6.93 9.01
CA ALA A 81 19.85 -5.73 9.85
C ALA A 81 18.52 -5.53 10.61
N VAL A 82 17.46 -6.22 10.19
CA VAL A 82 16.12 -6.16 10.80
C VAL A 82 15.61 -7.55 11.18
N LYS A 83 16.48 -8.55 11.32
CA LYS A 83 16.11 -9.96 11.56
C LYS A 83 15.14 -10.15 12.73
N ASP A 84 15.33 -9.40 13.81
CA ASP A 84 14.47 -9.46 15.00
C ASP A 84 13.04 -8.95 14.76
N GLN A 85 12.78 -8.36 13.60
CA GLN A 85 11.47 -7.89 13.13
C GLN A 85 10.91 -8.77 12.00
N VAL A 86 11.60 -9.85 11.62
CA VAL A 86 11.21 -10.75 10.54
C VAL A 86 10.59 -12.02 11.12
N THR A 87 9.44 -12.41 10.57
CA THR A 87 8.81 -13.70 10.85
C THR A 87 8.63 -14.44 9.53
N VAL A 88 9.03 -15.70 9.49
CA VAL A 88 8.81 -16.58 8.33
C VAL A 88 7.78 -17.63 8.72
N VAL A 89 6.65 -17.63 8.03
CA VAL A 89 5.59 -18.62 8.21
C VAL A 89 5.65 -19.58 7.03
N THR A 90 5.70 -20.88 7.32
CA THR A 90 5.86 -21.95 6.31
C THR A 90 4.73 -22.96 6.43
N ASN A 91 4.68 -23.92 5.51
CA ASN A 91 3.66 -24.98 5.49
C ASN A 91 2.22 -24.43 5.41
N LEU A 92 2.05 -23.36 4.63
CA LEU A 92 0.75 -22.79 4.31
C LEU A 92 0.37 -23.12 2.87
N GLU A 93 -0.91 -23.36 2.65
CA GLU A 93 -1.49 -23.57 1.33
C GLU A 93 -2.81 -22.82 1.23
N LEU A 94 -3.08 -22.26 0.04
CA LEU A 94 -4.38 -21.68 -0.28
C LEU A 94 -5.24 -22.76 -0.91
N GLN A 95 -6.11 -23.38 -0.11
CA GLN A 95 -6.99 -24.46 -0.54
C GLN A 95 -7.80 -24.11 -1.80
N ASN A 96 -8.30 -22.88 -1.89
CA ASN A 96 -9.10 -22.41 -3.03
C ASN A 96 -8.30 -22.16 -4.32
N SER A 97 -6.96 -22.23 -4.26
CA SER A 97 -6.07 -22.11 -5.41
C SER A 97 -5.52 -23.44 -5.89
N TYR A 98 -5.66 -24.52 -5.12
CA TYR A 98 -5.12 -25.85 -5.42
C TYR A 98 -5.73 -26.44 -6.71
N PRO A 99 -4.95 -27.12 -7.59
CA PRO A 99 -3.52 -27.49 -7.47
C PRO A 99 -2.51 -26.38 -7.79
N GLY A 100 -2.97 -25.15 -8.04
CA GLY A 100 -2.14 -24.00 -8.38
C GLY A 100 -1.80 -23.93 -9.87
N THR A 101 -2.38 -22.97 -10.56
CA THR A 101 -1.92 -22.50 -11.89
C THR A 101 -1.47 -21.05 -11.79
N HIS A 102 -0.93 -20.47 -12.86
CA HIS A 102 -0.67 -19.03 -12.91
C HIS A 102 -1.93 -18.21 -12.54
N ASP A 103 -3.08 -18.61 -13.05
CA ASP A 103 -4.36 -17.91 -12.87
C ASP A 103 -4.89 -18.06 -11.44
N THR A 104 -4.93 -19.28 -10.90
CA THR A 104 -5.51 -19.55 -9.56
C THR A 104 -4.58 -19.15 -8.43
N SER A 105 -3.25 -19.20 -8.63
CA SER A 105 -2.28 -18.78 -7.62
C SER A 105 -2.24 -17.26 -7.49
N ASN A 106 -2.23 -16.53 -8.62
CA ASN A 106 -2.23 -15.07 -8.61
C ASN A 106 -3.54 -14.51 -8.04
N SER A 107 -4.68 -15.03 -8.50
CA SER A 107 -5.98 -14.58 -8.00
C SER A 107 -6.20 -14.93 -6.52
N GLY A 108 -5.73 -16.10 -6.07
CA GLY A 108 -5.88 -16.53 -4.69
C GLY A 108 -5.00 -15.81 -3.69
N PHE A 109 -3.82 -15.30 -4.09
CA PHE A 109 -2.79 -14.81 -3.18
C PHE A 109 -3.30 -13.83 -2.11
N LEU A 110 -4.06 -12.80 -2.51
CA LEU A 110 -4.63 -11.80 -1.57
C LEU A 110 -6.13 -11.97 -1.34
N SER A 111 -6.83 -12.77 -2.14
CA SER A 111 -8.27 -12.95 -2.02
C SER A 111 -8.65 -14.16 -1.16
N ALA A 112 -7.81 -15.20 -1.14
CA ALA A 112 -8.12 -16.55 -0.68
C ALA A 112 -9.44 -17.13 -1.24
N ALA A 113 -9.95 -16.54 -2.33
CA ALA A 113 -11.24 -16.88 -2.93
C ALA A 113 -11.06 -17.82 -4.11
N PHE A 114 -12.12 -18.58 -4.43
CA PHE A 114 -12.15 -19.42 -5.62
C PHE A 114 -12.42 -18.55 -6.86
N ALA A 115 -11.47 -18.52 -7.80
CA ALA A 115 -11.66 -17.83 -9.06
C ALA A 115 -12.70 -18.57 -9.93
N LYS A 116 -13.74 -17.85 -10.34
CA LYS A 116 -14.71 -18.39 -11.31
C LYS A 116 -13.97 -18.77 -12.61
N HIS A 117 -14.14 -20.02 -13.03
CA HIS A 117 -13.56 -20.51 -14.28
C HIS A 117 -14.35 -19.93 -15.46
N THR A 118 -13.77 -18.94 -16.12
CA THR A 118 -14.36 -18.27 -17.30
C THR A 118 -13.26 -17.56 -18.10
N GLU A 119 -13.41 -17.55 -19.42
CA GLU A 119 -12.58 -16.77 -20.35
C GLU A 119 -13.21 -15.40 -20.69
N SER A 120 -14.42 -15.12 -20.17
CA SER A 120 -15.20 -13.93 -20.51
C SER A 120 -15.08 -12.82 -19.45
N SER A 121 -15.83 -11.74 -19.64
CA SER A 121 -15.88 -10.59 -18.73
C SER A 121 -16.77 -10.81 -17.50
N ASP A 122 -17.37 -11.99 -17.36
CA ASP A 122 -18.22 -12.37 -16.23
C ASP A 122 -17.42 -12.99 -15.07
N TYR A 123 -16.12 -12.67 -15.01
CA TYR A 123 -15.21 -13.08 -13.96
C TYR A 123 -15.72 -12.62 -12.58
N HIS A 124 -15.44 -13.45 -11.59
CA HIS A 124 -15.76 -13.21 -10.19
C HIS A 124 -14.67 -13.81 -9.30
N LEU A 125 -14.27 -13.06 -8.27
CA LEU A 125 -13.27 -13.47 -7.28
C LEU A 125 -13.75 -13.09 -5.87
N GLY A 126 -13.07 -12.13 -5.25
CA GLY A 126 -13.34 -11.59 -3.92
C GLY A 126 -12.53 -10.30 -3.73
N THR A 127 -12.95 -9.45 -2.81
CA THR A 127 -12.17 -8.28 -2.41
C THR A 127 -10.89 -8.74 -1.72
N THR A 128 -9.75 -8.21 -2.13
CA THR A 128 -8.44 -8.65 -1.65
C THR A 128 -8.05 -7.98 -0.33
N ALA A 129 -7.20 -8.64 0.45
CA ALA A 129 -6.80 -8.21 1.79
C ALA A 129 -6.13 -6.83 1.81
N ASP A 130 -5.32 -6.50 0.79
CA ASP A 130 -4.72 -5.19 0.59
C ASP A 130 -5.79 -4.09 0.41
N GLN A 131 -6.88 -4.39 -0.31
CA GLN A 131 -7.96 -3.42 -0.54
C GLN A 131 -8.88 -3.27 0.68
N VAL A 132 -9.04 -4.33 1.48
CA VAL A 132 -9.66 -4.22 2.80
C VAL A 132 -8.81 -3.33 3.70
N ALA A 133 -7.49 -3.50 3.70
CA ALA A 133 -6.58 -2.67 4.48
C ALA A 133 -6.56 -1.21 3.99
N ALA A 134 -6.48 -0.96 2.69
CA ALA A 134 -6.49 0.37 2.10
C ALA A 134 -7.72 1.20 2.52
N LYS A 135 -8.89 0.58 2.67
CA LYS A 135 -10.10 1.24 3.18
C LYS A 135 -9.95 1.71 4.64
N GLN A 136 -9.13 1.05 5.44
CA GLN A 136 -8.94 1.37 6.86
C GLN A 136 -7.76 2.31 7.11
N ILE A 137 -6.63 2.11 6.44
CA ILE A 137 -5.38 2.84 6.73
C ILE A 137 -4.91 3.76 5.58
N GLY A 138 -5.52 3.69 4.41
CA GLY A 138 -5.11 4.47 3.23
C GLY A 138 -5.66 5.89 3.17
N GLN A 139 -6.41 6.35 4.18
CA GLN A 139 -7.06 7.67 4.18
C GLN A 139 -6.09 8.82 4.49
N GLU A 140 -4.93 8.51 5.09
CA GLU A 140 -3.89 9.48 5.43
C GLU A 140 -2.81 9.59 4.35
N THR A 141 -2.87 8.74 3.33
CA THR A 141 -1.94 8.75 2.18
C THR A 141 -2.63 9.33 0.96
N ARG A 142 -1.82 9.90 0.05
CA ARG A 142 -2.31 10.45 -1.21
C ARG A 142 -3.02 9.41 -2.08
N LEU A 143 -2.47 8.20 -2.11
CA LEU A 143 -3.05 7.03 -2.75
C LEU A 143 -3.40 6.04 -1.64
N ALA A 144 -4.63 5.55 -1.62
CA ALA A 144 -5.05 4.56 -0.63
C ALA A 144 -4.38 3.19 -0.89
N SER A 145 -4.11 2.88 -2.16
CA SER A 145 -3.36 1.71 -2.60
C SER A 145 -2.50 2.07 -3.83
N LEU A 146 -1.47 1.26 -4.08
CA LEU A 146 -0.60 1.38 -5.25
C LEU A 146 -0.21 -0.01 -5.73
N GLU A 147 -0.80 -0.43 -6.85
CA GLU A 147 -0.58 -1.72 -7.47
C GLU A 147 0.60 -1.63 -8.45
N LEU A 148 1.62 -2.47 -8.22
CA LEU A 148 2.87 -2.46 -8.98
C LEU A 148 3.13 -3.82 -9.61
N SER A 149 3.78 -3.80 -10.77
CA SER A 149 4.23 -5.00 -11.47
C SER A 149 5.60 -4.78 -12.10
N VAL A 150 6.21 -5.86 -12.56
CA VAL A 150 7.48 -5.82 -13.31
C VAL A 150 7.24 -5.74 -14.82
N ASP A 151 6.09 -6.26 -15.27
CA ASP A 151 5.73 -6.38 -16.68
C ASP A 151 4.37 -5.73 -16.98
N LEU A 152 4.24 -5.19 -18.20
CA LEU A 152 2.97 -4.74 -18.73
C LEU A 152 2.20 -5.95 -19.29
N ASN A 153 1.14 -6.34 -18.60
CA ASN A 153 0.37 -7.53 -18.95
C ASN A 153 -1.02 -7.19 -19.51
N PRO A 154 -1.50 -7.90 -20.55
CA PRO A 154 -2.81 -7.66 -21.12
C PRO A 154 -3.91 -8.05 -20.13
N LEU A 155 -4.89 -7.17 -19.90
CA LEU A 155 -5.98 -7.44 -18.95
C LEU A 155 -7.19 -8.12 -19.59
N ALA A 156 -7.31 -8.04 -20.91
CA ALA A 156 -8.46 -8.53 -21.66
C ALA A 156 -8.13 -9.80 -22.43
N GLY A 157 -9.15 -10.64 -22.61
CA GLY A 157 -9.06 -11.90 -23.33
C GLY A 157 -8.88 -13.11 -22.42
N ALA A 158 -8.69 -14.26 -23.06
CA ALA A 158 -8.35 -15.51 -22.42
C ALA A 158 -6.83 -15.60 -22.26
N CYS A 159 -6.38 -15.96 -21.06
CA CYS A 159 -4.99 -16.28 -20.80
C CYS A 159 -4.85 -17.81 -20.77
N ASN A 160 -4.31 -18.36 -19.68
CA ASN A 160 -4.03 -19.79 -19.60
C ASN A 160 -5.24 -20.54 -19.04
N ASN A 161 -5.30 -21.85 -19.32
CA ASN A 161 -6.16 -22.81 -18.61
C ASN A 161 -7.66 -22.49 -18.57
N GLY A 162 -8.21 -21.75 -19.54
CA GLY A 162 -9.63 -21.39 -19.54
C GLY A 162 -10.01 -20.24 -18.61
N TYR A 163 -9.03 -19.47 -18.13
CA TYR A 163 -9.24 -18.30 -17.29
C TYR A 163 -9.04 -16.98 -18.04
N ALA A 164 -9.84 -15.98 -17.68
CA ALA A 164 -9.71 -14.61 -18.13
C ALA A 164 -8.38 -14.01 -17.64
N CYS A 165 -7.73 -13.23 -18.49
CA CYS A 165 -6.43 -12.64 -18.20
C CYS A 165 -6.38 -11.78 -16.93
N VAL A 166 -7.52 -11.27 -16.48
CA VAL A 166 -7.60 -10.51 -15.22
C VAL A 166 -7.14 -11.31 -13.99
N TYR A 167 -7.30 -12.64 -14.00
CA TYR A 167 -6.90 -13.51 -12.88
C TYR A 167 -5.38 -13.68 -12.79
N GLN A 168 -4.71 -13.73 -13.94
CA GLN A 168 -3.26 -13.81 -14.00
C GLN A 168 -2.61 -12.44 -13.76
N ASN A 169 -3.23 -11.36 -14.25
CA ASN A 169 -2.53 -10.08 -14.39
C ASN A 169 -2.90 -9.03 -13.33
N ASN A 170 -3.79 -9.36 -12.39
CA ASN A 170 -4.11 -8.51 -11.25
C ASN A 170 -4.07 -9.32 -9.95
N LEU A 171 -3.28 -8.84 -8.99
CA LEU A 171 -3.27 -9.38 -7.62
C LEU A 171 -4.35 -8.74 -6.75
N SER A 172 -4.69 -7.47 -7.03
CA SER A 172 -5.54 -6.64 -6.20
C SER A 172 -6.93 -6.47 -6.81
N TRP A 173 -7.97 -6.58 -5.99
CA TRP A 173 -9.38 -6.48 -6.38
C TRP A 173 -10.15 -5.65 -5.36
N SER A 174 -10.67 -4.50 -5.78
CA SER A 174 -11.39 -3.56 -4.88
C SER A 174 -12.81 -4.04 -4.52
N SER A 175 -13.34 -4.95 -5.35
CA SER A 175 -14.59 -5.68 -5.17
C SER A 175 -14.48 -7.07 -5.83
N PRO A 176 -15.43 -8.00 -5.59
CA PRO A 176 -15.43 -9.32 -6.25
C PRO A 176 -15.45 -9.30 -7.78
N THR A 177 -15.79 -8.16 -8.40
CA THR A 177 -15.88 -8.01 -9.87
C THR A 177 -15.02 -6.85 -10.40
N THR A 178 -14.17 -6.24 -9.56
CA THR A 178 -13.37 -5.07 -9.94
C THR A 178 -11.88 -5.34 -9.69
N PRO A 179 -11.16 -5.89 -10.68
CA PRO A 179 -9.70 -6.00 -10.61
C PRO A 179 -9.04 -4.62 -10.69
N LEU A 180 -7.88 -4.48 -10.06
CA LEU A 180 -7.07 -3.26 -10.09
C LEU A 180 -5.79 -3.48 -10.92
N PRO A 181 -5.66 -2.79 -12.06
CA PRO A 181 -4.46 -2.83 -12.89
C PRO A 181 -3.20 -2.42 -12.14
N SER A 182 -2.13 -3.18 -12.32
CA SER A 182 -0.80 -2.83 -11.83
C SER A 182 -0.05 -1.93 -12.81
N GLU A 183 0.79 -1.03 -12.28
CA GLU A 183 1.67 -0.18 -13.07
C GLU A 183 3.11 -0.71 -13.05
N ALA A 184 3.68 -0.92 -14.23
CA ALA A 184 5.06 -1.40 -14.38
C ALA A 184 6.07 -0.27 -14.62
N HIS A 185 5.62 0.91 -15.09
CA HIS A 185 6.52 1.97 -15.51
C HIS A 185 6.92 2.88 -14.33
N PRO A 186 8.20 2.90 -13.89
CA PRO A 186 8.59 3.62 -12.67
C PRO A 186 8.37 5.14 -12.76
N ARG A 187 8.50 5.71 -13.97
CA ARG A 187 8.15 7.13 -14.26
C ARG A 187 6.71 7.44 -13.88
N ILE A 188 5.76 6.61 -14.33
CA ILE A 188 4.32 6.82 -14.11
C ILE A 188 4.02 6.67 -12.62
N VAL A 189 4.61 5.67 -11.96
CA VAL A 189 4.50 5.50 -10.50
C VAL A 189 4.99 6.75 -9.76
N PHE A 190 6.18 7.25 -10.12
CA PHE A 190 6.74 8.46 -9.51
C PHE A 190 5.83 9.67 -9.70
N GLU A 191 5.31 9.89 -10.90
CA GLU A 191 4.42 11.01 -11.22
C GLU A 191 3.06 10.88 -10.50
N ARG A 192 2.54 9.67 -10.33
CA ARG A 192 1.35 9.43 -9.49
C ARG A 192 1.60 9.77 -8.03
N LEU A 193 2.78 9.44 -7.49
CA LEU A 193 3.13 9.71 -6.09
C LEU A 193 3.47 11.17 -5.82
N PHE A 194 4.23 11.82 -6.71
CA PHE A 194 4.87 13.11 -6.46
C PHE A 194 4.44 14.24 -7.41
N GLY A 195 3.71 13.94 -8.48
CA GLY A 195 3.31 14.91 -9.50
C GLY A 195 4.25 15.00 -10.69
N GLU A 196 3.79 15.73 -11.70
CA GLU A 196 4.53 16.02 -12.94
C GLU A 196 5.10 17.44 -12.92
N GLY A 197 6.23 17.66 -13.59
CA GLY A 197 6.89 18.96 -13.67
C GLY A 197 8.16 19.09 -12.82
N GLY A 198 9.01 20.03 -13.22
CA GLY A 198 10.31 20.26 -12.58
C GLY A 198 10.19 21.06 -11.28
N SER A 199 9.22 21.98 -11.22
CA SER A 199 8.98 22.85 -10.06
C SER A 199 7.87 22.31 -9.15
N LEU A 200 7.88 22.73 -7.88
CA LEU A 200 6.82 22.39 -6.91
C LEU A 200 5.44 22.89 -7.36
N ALA A 201 5.37 24.09 -7.96
CA ALA A 201 4.12 24.67 -8.43
C ALA A 201 3.50 23.88 -9.58
N GLU A 202 4.31 23.40 -10.52
CA GLU A 202 3.84 22.53 -11.63
C GLU A 202 3.32 21.20 -11.10
N ARG A 203 4.03 20.60 -10.13
CA ARG A 203 3.60 19.36 -9.48
C ARG A 203 2.26 19.55 -8.79
N GLU A 204 2.11 20.57 -7.93
CA GLU A 204 0.85 20.88 -7.25
C GLU A 204 -0.31 21.11 -8.22
N ALA A 205 -0.09 21.84 -9.33
CA ALA A 205 -1.10 22.07 -10.34
C ALA A 205 -1.54 20.78 -11.04
N SER A 206 -0.58 19.90 -11.38
CA SER A 206 -0.85 18.57 -11.94
C SER A 206 -1.62 17.68 -10.95
N LEU A 207 -1.35 17.77 -9.63
CA LEU A 207 -2.09 16.95 -8.67
C LEU A 207 -3.55 17.41 -8.57
N ARG A 208 -3.79 18.73 -8.59
CA ARG A 208 -5.13 19.31 -8.48
C ARG A 208 -6.01 18.95 -9.69
N SER A 209 -5.45 18.92 -10.90
CA SER A 209 -6.21 18.54 -12.10
C SER A 209 -6.59 17.06 -12.12
N ARG A 210 -5.78 16.20 -11.48
CA ARG A 210 -6.04 14.74 -11.39
C ARG A 210 -7.00 14.36 -10.27
N ALA A 211 -7.14 15.19 -9.23
CA ALA A 211 -8.07 14.93 -8.12
C ALA A 211 -9.55 15.19 -8.47
N SER A 212 -9.85 15.72 -9.67
CA SER A 212 -11.21 16.01 -10.14
C SER A 212 -11.79 14.96 -11.09
N LEU A 213 -11.16 13.79 -11.19
CA LEU A 213 -11.63 12.62 -11.95
C LEU A 213 -11.88 11.47 -10.97
#